data_AF-A0A3D5CJV8-F1
#
_entry.id   AF-A0A3D5CJV8-F1
#
_cell.length_a   1.000
_cell.length_b   1.000
_cell.length_c   1.000
_cell.angle_alpha   90.00
_cell.angle_beta   90.00
_cell.angle_gamma   90.00
#
_symmetry.space_group_name_H-M   'P 1'
#
loop_
_entity.id
_entity.type
_entity.pdbx_description
1 polymer ?
#
loop_
_entity_poly.entity_id
_entity_poly.type
_entity_poly.pdbx_seq_one_letter_code
_entity_poly.pdbx_strand_id
1 'polypeptide(L)'
;ASERLARFGDRLIPVHTVYDGIAGAIERSGFTRVDGILFDLGVSSLQLDVADRGFAYAQDAPLDMRMDQSGGVTAATVLATYGEGDLRRIFERYGEEKLAGRYARAIIQARTEQPIERSAQLVDILQAATPAALKNAGHPAKRVFQALRIEVNAEL
;
A
#
# COMPACT_ATOMS: atom_id res chain seq x y z
N ALA A 1 -8.44 7.26 16.36
CA ALA A 1 -9.62 6.38 16.57
C ALA A 1 -10.31 6.65 17.91
N SER A 2 -9.56 6.74 19.01
CA SER A 2 -10.10 6.91 20.37
C SER A 2 -11.01 8.14 20.53
N GLU A 3 -10.66 9.31 19.96
CA GLU A 3 -11.53 10.51 20.02
C GLU A 3 -12.88 10.31 19.34
N ARG A 4 -12.91 9.74 18.12
CA ARG A 4 -14.17 9.47 17.38
C ARG A 4 -15.08 8.48 18.10
N LEU A 5 -14.51 7.60 18.92
CA LEU A 5 -15.22 6.56 19.66
C LEU A 5 -15.47 6.92 21.12
N ALA A 6 -15.10 8.12 21.57
CA ALA A 6 -15.22 8.56 22.96
C ALA A 6 -16.64 8.40 23.53
N ARG A 7 -17.69 8.55 22.70
CA ARG A 7 -19.10 8.34 23.08
C ARG A 7 -19.41 6.93 23.61
N PHE A 8 -18.54 5.95 23.37
CA PHE A 8 -18.71 4.58 23.85
C PHE A 8 -18.11 4.37 25.25
N GLY A 9 -17.31 5.32 25.75
CA GLY A 9 -16.72 5.29 27.09
C GLY A 9 -15.92 4.03 27.35
N ASP A 10 -16.10 3.46 28.54
CA ASP A 10 -15.36 2.29 29.03
C ASP A 10 -15.70 0.98 28.28
N ARG A 11 -16.68 1.01 27.36
CA ARG A 11 -17.00 -0.13 26.49
C ARG A 11 -15.97 -0.36 25.39
N LEU A 12 -15.04 0.60 25.19
CA LEU A 12 -13.94 0.49 24.23
C LEU A 12 -12.61 0.44 24.97
N ILE A 13 -11.86 -0.65 24.78
CA ILE A 13 -10.49 -0.79 25.31
C ILE A 13 -9.53 -0.76 24.11
N PRO A 14 -8.84 0.36 23.84
CA PRO A 14 -7.90 0.44 22.73
C PRO A 14 -6.59 -0.27 23.08
N VAL A 15 -6.13 -1.15 22.20
CA VAL A 15 -4.81 -1.82 22.31
C VAL A 15 -4.02 -1.57 21.04
N HIS A 16 -2.80 -1.07 21.17
CA HIS A 16 -1.87 -0.94 20.05
C HIS A 16 -1.02 -2.21 19.95
N THR A 17 -1.21 -2.98 18.88
CA THR A 17 -0.50 -4.25 18.64
C THR A 17 -0.56 -4.63 17.16
N VAL A 18 0.34 -5.53 16.75
CA VAL A 18 0.28 -6.27 15.48
C VAL A 18 -0.69 -7.45 15.56
N TYR A 19 -1.06 -8.03 14.41
CA TYR A 19 -2.15 -9.02 14.29
C TYR A 19 -1.91 -10.31 15.08
N ASP A 20 -0.66 -10.77 15.18
CA ASP A 20 -0.28 -11.96 15.93
C ASP A 20 -0.31 -11.73 17.45
N GLY A 21 -0.36 -10.47 17.89
CA GLY A 21 -0.49 -10.07 19.29
C GLY A 21 -1.91 -10.06 19.85
N ILE A 22 -2.92 -10.50 19.09
CA ILE A 22 -4.34 -10.48 19.51
C ILE A 22 -4.58 -11.25 20.81
N ALA A 23 -3.99 -12.43 20.96
CA ALA A 23 -4.18 -13.25 22.17
C ALA A 23 -3.72 -12.49 23.44
N GLY A 24 -2.53 -11.88 23.38
CA GLY A 24 -2.03 -11.08 24.50
C GLY A 24 -2.84 -9.80 24.72
N ALA A 25 -3.41 -9.20 23.66
CA ALA A 25 -4.28 -8.03 23.80
C ALA A 25 -5.58 -8.35 24.56
N ILE A 26 -6.17 -9.53 24.30
CA ILE A 26 -7.37 -10.02 24.99
C ILE A 26 -7.07 -10.23 26.48
N GLU A 27 -5.97 -10.93 26.79
CA GLU A 27 -5.56 -11.22 28.17
C GLU A 27 -5.25 -9.93 28.96
N ARG A 28 -4.48 -9.01 28.38
CA ARG A 28 -4.18 -7.70 29.01
C ARG A 28 -5.41 -6.85 29.25
N SER A 29 -6.48 -7.07 28.49
CA SER A 29 -7.76 -6.38 28.66
C SER A 29 -8.64 -7.05 29.73
N GLY A 30 -8.17 -8.12 30.39
CA GLY A 30 -8.88 -8.82 31.46
C GLY A 30 -9.86 -9.90 30.98
N PHE A 31 -9.77 -10.32 29.72
CA PHE A 31 -10.65 -11.32 29.13
C PHE A 31 -9.89 -12.60 28.77
N THR A 32 -10.61 -13.72 28.73
CA THR A 32 -10.07 -15.03 28.32
C THR A 32 -10.66 -15.53 27.00
N ARG A 33 -11.74 -14.90 26.52
CA ARG A 33 -12.41 -15.21 25.25
C ARG A 33 -13.11 -13.98 24.69
N VAL A 34 -13.41 -14.01 23.40
CA VAL A 34 -14.26 -13.03 22.71
C VAL A 34 -15.35 -13.75 21.91
N ASP A 35 -16.53 -13.16 21.80
CA ASP A 35 -17.68 -13.78 21.11
C ASP A 35 -17.68 -13.51 19.59
N GLY A 36 -16.87 -12.56 19.12
CA GLY A 36 -16.73 -12.25 17.70
C GLY A 36 -15.48 -11.43 17.41
N ILE A 37 -14.92 -11.62 16.22
CA ILE A 37 -13.76 -10.87 15.73
C ILE A 37 -14.12 -10.26 14.37
N LEU A 38 -13.91 -8.95 14.24
CA LEU A 38 -14.05 -8.23 12.98
C LEU A 38 -12.65 -7.84 12.50
N PHE A 39 -12.30 -8.30 11.29
CA PHE A 39 -11.13 -7.83 10.58
C PHE A 39 -11.56 -6.90 9.45
N ASP A 40 -11.18 -5.63 9.56
CA ASP A 40 -11.26 -4.67 8.46
C ASP A 40 -9.90 -4.68 7.74
N LEU A 41 -9.71 -5.64 6.83
CA LEU A 41 -8.45 -5.84 6.12
C LEU A 41 -8.32 -4.82 4.98
N GLY A 42 -7.36 -3.91 5.12
CA GLY A 42 -7.11 -2.83 4.18
C GLY A 42 -6.34 -1.70 4.82
N VAL A 43 -6.27 -0.56 4.14
CA VAL A 43 -5.77 0.69 4.73
C VAL A 43 -6.93 1.47 5.32
N SER A 44 -6.76 2.00 6.52
CA SER A 44 -7.69 2.99 7.07
C SER A 44 -7.74 4.23 6.18
N SER A 45 -8.87 4.93 6.17
CA SER A 45 -8.98 6.24 5.52
C SER A 45 -7.96 7.26 6.03
N LEU A 46 -7.56 7.17 7.31
CA LEU A 46 -6.46 7.95 7.88
C LEU A 46 -5.08 7.65 7.26
N GLN A 47 -4.85 6.42 6.79
CA GLN A 47 -3.63 6.04 6.07
C GLN A 47 -3.66 6.47 4.59
N LEU A 48 -4.87 6.65 4.01
CA LEU A 48 -5.06 7.31 2.73
C LEU A 48 -4.99 8.85 2.83
N ASP A 49 -5.30 9.41 4.01
CA ASP A 49 -5.27 10.86 4.30
C ASP A 49 -3.86 11.39 4.63
N VAL A 50 -2.85 10.54 4.82
CA VAL A 50 -1.46 11.01 4.78
C VAL A 50 -1.01 11.09 3.33
N ALA A 51 -1.56 12.07 2.62
CA ALA A 51 -1.20 12.39 1.25
C ALA A 51 0.32 12.34 1.03
N ASP A 52 1.08 12.83 2.01
CA ASP A 52 2.54 12.96 1.98
C ASP A 52 3.34 11.64 2.00
N ARG A 53 2.67 10.48 2.15
CA ARG A 53 3.36 9.17 2.23
C ARG A 53 3.30 8.34 0.95
N GLY A 54 2.70 8.88 -0.11
CA GLY A 54 2.70 8.26 -1.44
C GLY A 54 1.79 7.04 -1.58
N PHE A 55 0.87 6.80 -0.63
CA PHE A 55 -0.13 5.72 -0.74
C PHE A 55 -1.21 6.02 -1.79
N ALA A 56 -1.49 7.30 -2.03
CA ALA A 56 -2.48 7.75 -3.00
C ALA A 56 -1.81 8.07 -4.34
N TYR A 57 -2.45 7.65 -5.44
CA TYR A 57 -2.09 8.07 -6.80
C TYR A 57 -2.78 9.38 -7.22
N ALA A 58 -3.75 9.87 -6.43
CA ALA A 58 -4.54 11.06 -6.76
C ALA A 58 -3.84 12.38 -6.36
N GLN A 59 -2.89 12.32 -5.43
CA GLN A 59 -2.11 13.45 -4.97
C GLN A 59 -0.62 13.11 -5.05
N ASP A 60 0.17 14.07 -5.54
CA ASP A 60 1.60 13.89 -5.67
C ASP A 60 2.30 13.90 -4.31
N ALA A 61 3.14 12.91 -4.07
CA ALA A 61 3.89 12.72 -2.83
C ALA A 61 5.12 11.82 -3.03
N PRO A 62 6.10 11.85 -2.12
CA PRO A 62 7.21 10.90 -2.11
C PRO A 62 6.71 9.44 -2.09
N LEU A 63 7.30 8.58 -2.92
CA LEU A 63 7.02 7.14 -3.00
C LEU A 63 7.64 6.37 -1.82
N ASP A 64 7.13 6.61 -0.62
CA ASP A 64 7.51 5.87 0.57
C ASP A 64 6.70 4.56 0.69
N MET A 65 5.39 4.67 0.90
CA MET A 65 4.44 3.57 1.12
C MET A 65 4.72 2.64 2.32
N ARG A 66 5.71 2.90 3.17
CA ARG A 66 5.90 2.13 4.42
C ARG A 66 4.86 2.53 5.46
N MET A 67 4.31 1.56 6.20
CA MET A 67 3.45 1.77 7.35
C MET A 67 4.27 2.08 8.61
N ASP A 68 5.37 1.35 8.81
CA ASP A 68 6.39 1.62 9.82
C ASP A 68 7.62 2.25 9.17
N GLN A 69 7.98 3.47 9.62
CA GLN A 69 9.11 4.22 9.10
C GLN A 69 10.42 3.95 9.84
N SER A 70 10.39 3.16 10.93
CA SER A 70 11.58 2.82 11.73
C SER A 70 12.58 1.91 10.99
N GLY A 71 12.16 1.30 9.87
CA GLY A 71 12.99 0.46 9.01
C GLY A 71 12.34 0.21 7.64
N GLY A 72 12.82 -0.82 6.94
CA GLY A 72 12.22 -1.32 5.70
C GLY A 72 12.63 -0.60 4.41
N VAL A 73 12.07 -1.07 3.30
CA VAL A 73 12.37 -0.63 1.93
C VAL A 73 11.23 0.25 1.43
N THR A 74 11.52 1.42 0.87
CA THR A 74 10.46 2.29 0.29
C THR A 74 10.01 1.78 -1.08
N ALA A 75 8.82 2.19 -1.52
CA ALA A 75 8.35 1.92 -2.87
C ALA A 75 9.31 2.48 -3.93
N ALA A 76 9.88 3.68 -3.72
CA ALA A 76 10.91 4.24 -4.60
C ALA A 76 12.13 3.32 -4.71
N THR A 77 12.57 2.72 -3.58
CA THR A 77 13.70 1.78 -3.57
C THR A 77 13.37 0.49 -4.30
N VAL A 78 12.16 -0.06 -4.13
CA VAL A 78 11.68 -1.22 -4.90
C VAL A 78 11.73 -0.93 -6.40
N LEU A 79 11.19 0.22 -6.83
CA LEU A 79 11.19 0.64 -8.23
C LEU A 79 12.59 0.89 -8.78
N ALA A 80 13.54 1.34 -7.95
CA ALA A 80 14.92 1.59 -8.35
C ALA A 80 15.75 0.30 -8.48
N THR A 81 15.47 -0.71 -7.67
CA THR A 81 16.38 -1.87 -7.49
C THR A 81 15.89 -3.15 -8.13
N TYR A 82 14.57 -3.39 -8.21
CA TYR A 82 14.04 -4.67 -8.69
C TYR A 82 14.29 -4.85 -10.19
N GLY A 83 14.49 -6.11 -10.62
CA GLY A 83 14.54 -6.43 -12.06
C GLY A 83 13.16 -6.38 -12.70
N GLU A 84 13.09 -6.40 -14.04
CA GLU A 84 11.81 -6.45 -14.77
C GLU A 84 10.95 -7.64 -14.31
N GLY A 85 11.57 -8.81 -14.14
CA GLY A 85 10.89 -10.03 -13.71
C GLY A 85 10.28 -9.91 -12.32
N ASP A 86 10.98 -9.28 -11.37
CA ASP A 86 10.49 -9.09 -10.01
C ASP A 86 9.35 -8.08 -9.96
N LEU A 87 9.49 -6.95 -10.67
CA LEU A 87 8.41 -5.96 -10.78
C LEU A 87 7.16 -6.58 -11.41
N ARG A 88 7.32 -7.33 -12.50
CA ARG A 88 6.22 -8.05 -13.12
C ARG A 88 5.55 -9.00 -12.13
N ARG A 89 6.34 -9.80 -11.41
CA ARG A 89 5.85 -10.78 -10.43
C ARG A 89 5.00 -10.12 -9.35
N ILE A 90 5.46 -9.01 -8.75
CA ILE A 90 4.69 -8.33 -7.69
C ILE A 90 3.41 -7.71 -8.25
N PHE A 91 3.43 -7.13 -9.45
CA PHE A 91 2.24 -6.54 -10.07
C PHE A 91 1.19 -7.61 -10.45
N GLU A 92 1.62 -8.78 -10.92
CA GLU A 92 0.72 -9.91 -11.18
C GLU A 92 0.16 -10.48 -9.87
N ARG A 93 1.03 -10.78 -8.90
CA ARG A 93 0.65 -11.51 -7.69
C ARG A 93 -0.17 -10.68 -6.70
N TYR A 94 0.20 -9.41 -6.50
CA TYR A 94 -0.43 -8.57 -5.47
C TYR A 94 -1.39 -7.54 -6.04
N GLY A 95 -1.19 -7.15 -7.30
CA GLY A 95 -2.03 -6.18 -7.99
C GLY A 95 -3.05 -6.79 -8.94
N GLU A 96 -2.95 -8.09 -9.25
CA GLU A 96 -3.75 -8.75 -10.29
C GLU A 96 -3.71 -7.99 -11.64
N GLU A 97 -2.55 -7.39 -11.95
CA GLU A 97 -2.42 -6.47 -13.08
C GLU A 97 -2.13 -7.22 -14.40
N LYS A 98 -3.08 -7.19 -15.33
CA LYS A 98 -2.97 -7.83 -16.65
C LYS A 98 -1.87 -7.23 -17.53
N LEU A 99 -1.54 -5.96 -17.32
CA LEU A 99 -0.47 -5.24 -18.03
C LEU A 99 0.86 -5.25 -17.27
N ALA A 100 1.03 -6.12 -16.27
CA ALA A 100 2.20 -6.14 -15.39
C ALA A 100 3.54 -6.13 -16.15
N GLY A 101 3.69 -6.99 -17.16
CA GLY A 101 4.92 -7.03 -17.97
C GLY A 101 5.17 -5.74 -18.76
N ARG A 102 4.12 -5.05 -19.19
CA ARG A 102 4.23 -3.77 -19.91
C ARG A 102 4.63 -2.64 -18.97
N TYR A 103 4.01 -2.59 -17.78
CA TYR A 103 4.33 -1.59 -16.76
C TYR A 103 5.73 -1.80 -16.17
N ALA A 104 6.14 -3.04 -15.91
CA ALA A 104 7.50 -3.36 -15.48
C ALA A 104 8.54 -2.81 -16.47
N ARG A 105 8.38 -3.08 -17.78
CA ARG A 105 9.28 -2.52 -18.81
C ARG A 105 9.30 -1.00 -18.83
N ALA A 106 8.13 -0.36 -18.78
CA ALA A 106 8.03 1.09 -18.79
C ALA A 106 8.75 1.72 -17.59
N ILE A 107 8.64 1.11 -16.40
CA ILE A 107 9.33 1.55 -15.19
C ILE A 107 10.84 1.36 -15.32
N ILE A 108 11.31 0.20 -15.82
CA ILE A 108 12.74 -0.06 -16.04
C ILE A 108 13.33 0.95 -17.03
N GLN A 109 12.63 1.25 -18.12
CA GLN A 109 13.07 2.25 -19.08
C GLN A 109 13.12 3.65 -18.44
N ALA A 110 12.02 4.09 -17.82
CA ALA A 110 11.94 5.43 -17.24
C ALA A 110 13.00 5.66 -16.15
N ARG A 111 13.28 4.67 -15.29
CA ARG A 111 14.29 4.82 -14.24
C ARG A 111 15.72 4.93 -14.76
N THR A 112 15.98 4.52 -16.01
CA THR A 112 17.30 4.71 -16.64
C THR A 112 17.54 6.17 -17.05
N GLU A 113 16.47 6.93 -17.27
CA GLU A 113 16.51 8.33 -17.64
C GLU A 113 16.49 9.23 -16.39
N GLN A 114 15.59 8.95 -15.44
CA GLN A 114 15.46 9.71 -14.20
C GLN A 114 14.95 8.82 -13.04
N PRO A 115 15.46 9.01 -11.80
CA PRO A 115 14.90 8.36 -10.62
C PRO A 115 13.38 8.61 -10.45
N ILE A 116 12.65 7.55 -10.09
CA ILE A 116 11.21 7.58 -9.84
C ILE A 116 11.01 7.71 -8.32
N GLU A 117 10.83 8.94 -7.86
CA GLU A 117 10.80 9.26 -6.42
C GLU A 117 9.42 9.70 -5.94
N ARG A 118 8.53 10.08 -6.87
CA ARG A 118 7.22 10.67 -6.56
C ARG A 118 6.06 9.96 -7.25
N SER A 119 4.90 9.96 -6.61
CA SER A 119 3.71 9.23 -7.06
C SER A 119 3.21 9.74 -8.42
N ALA A 120 3.28 11.05 -8.71
CA ALA A 120 2.89 11.58 -10.00
C ALA A 120 3.76 11.05 -11.15
N GLN A 121 5.08 10.95 -10.95
CA GLN A 121 6.00 10.40 -11.95
C GLN A 121 5.62 8.96 -12.31
N LEU A 122 5.34 8.13 -11.30
CA LEU A 122 4.90 6.76 -11.53
C LEU A 122 3.55 6.72 -12.25
N VAL A 123 2.60 7.57 -11.88
CA VAL A 123 1.29 7.66 -12.57
C VAL A 123 1.47 8.00 -14.04
N ASP A 124 2.31 8.99 -14.37
CA ASP A 124 2.55 9.42 -15.75
C ASP A 124 3.16 8.29 -16.59
N ILE A 125 4.16 7.58 -16.04
CA ILE A 125 4.78 6.41 -16.69
C ILE A 125 3.73 5.33 -16.98
N LEU A 126 2.88 5.02 -16.00
CA LEU A 126 1.85 4.00 -16.15
C LEU A 126 0.80 4.43 -17.18
N GLN A 127 0.35 5.68 -17.15
CA GLN A 127 -0.63 6.22 -18.11
C GLN A 127 -0.08 6.24 -19.54
N ALA A 128 1.18 6.61 -19.74
CA ALA A 128 1.85 6.55 -21.04
C ALA A 128 1.97 5.11 -21.54
N ALA A 129 2.21 4.16 -20.64
CA ALA A 129 2.26 2.74 -20.96
C ALA A 129 0.88 2.11 -21.19
N THR A 130 -0.22 2.66 -20.67
CA THR A 130 -1.56 2.10 -20.84
C THR A 130 -2.09 2.25 -22.28
N PRO A 131 -2.51 1.16 -22.96
CA PRO A 131 -3.15 1.23 -24.27
C PRO A 131 -4.40 2.11 -24.26
N ALA A 132 -4.61 2.90 -25.33
CA ALA A 132 -5.73 3.84 -25.44
C ALA A 132 -7.10 3.19 -25.18
N ALA A 133 -7.31 1.95 -25.67
CA ALA A 133 -8.55 1.20 -25.48
C ALA A 133 -8.89 0.89 -24.02
N LEU A 134 -7.91 0.92 -23.11
CA LEU A 134 -8.08 0.58 -21.69
C LEU A 134 -8.10 1.82 -20.78
N LYS A 135 -7.92 3.03 -21.31
CA LYS A 135 -7.86 4.25 -20.50
C LYS A 135 -9.14 4.56 -19.72
N ASN A 136 -10.30 4.06 -20.19
CA ASN A 136 -11.60 4.30 -19.56
C ASN A 136 -12.03 3.19 -18.58
N ALA A 137 -11.23 2.13 -18.41
CA ALA A 137 -11.59 0.96 -17.58
C ALA A 137 -11.31 1.15 -16.07
N GLY A 138 -10.86 2.34 -15.66
CA GLY A 138 -10.44 2.66 -14.29
C GLY A 138 -9.01 3.22 -14.25
N HIS A 139 -8.59 3.74 -13.10
CA HIS A 139 -7.27 4.36 -12.99
C HIS A 139 -6.15 3.29 -13.08
N PRO A 140 -5.28 3.34 -14.10
CA PRO A 140 -4.28 2.30 -14.35
C PRO A 140 -3.33 2.07 -13.18
N ALA A 141 -3.05 3.12 -12.41
CA ALA A 141 -2.11 3.06 -11.30
C ALA A 141 -2.65 2.33 -10.06
N LYS A 142 -3.97 2.14 -9.92
CA LYS A 142 -4.56 1.61 -8.67
C LYS A 142 -3.98 0.26 -8.27
N ARG A 143 -3.87 -0.67 -9.23
CA ARG A 143 -3.35 -2.03 -9.01
C ARG A 143 -1.85 -2.05 -8.75
N VAL A 144 -1.09 -1.21 -9.45
CA VAL A 144 0.35 -1.08 -9.26
C VAL A 144 0.66 -0.51 -7.87
N PHE A 145 -0.05 0.53 -7.45
CA PHE A 145 0.10 1.11 -6.11
C PHE A 145 -0.28 0.11 -5.00
N GLN A 146 -1.35 -0.66 -5.21
CA GLN A 146 -1.71 -1.75 -4.31
C GLN A 146 -0.58 -2.80 -4.18
N ALA A 147 -0.01 -3.23 -5.31
CA ALA A 147 1.06 -4.22 -5.32
C ALA A 147 2.32 -3.73 -4.60
N LEU A 148 2.72 -2.48 -4.86
CA LEU A 148 3.85 -1.84 -4.18
C LEU A 148 3.62 -1.73 -2.68
N ARG A 149 2.41 -1.34 -2.26
CA ARG A 149 2.04 -1.25 -0.85
C ARG A 149 2.18 -2.61 -0.15
N ILE A 150 1.66 -3.67 -0.76
CA ILE A 150 1.73 -5.03 -0.20
C ILE A 150 3.19 -5.50 -0.11
N GLU A 151 3.99 -5.27 -1.15
CA GLU A 151 5.41 -5.66 -1.15
C GLU A 151 6.22 -4.90 -0.09
N VAL A 152 6.01 -3.59 0.04
CA VAL A 152 6.73 -2.75 1.01
C VAL A 152 6.41 -3.11 2.46
N ASN A 153 5.17 -3.52 2.74
CA ASN A 153 4.69 -3.76 4.10
C ASN A 153 4.59 -5.25 4.47
N ALA A 154 4.97 -6.15 3.55
CA ALA A 154 4.86 -7.60 3.72
C ALA A 154 3.46 -8.05 4.24
N GLU A 155 2.39 -7.52 3.64
CA GLU A 155 1.01 -7.71 4.11
C GLU A 155 0.41 -9.12 3.84
N LEU A 156 1.23 -10.15 3.59
CA LEU A 156 0.80 -11.50 3.21
C LEU A 156 1.40 -12.60 4.08
#